data_AF-G5BJP3-F1
#
_entry.id   AF-G5BJP3-F1
#
_cell.length_a   1.000
_cell.length_b   1.000
_cell.length_c   1.000
_cell.angle_alpha   90.00
_cell.angle_beta   90.00
_cell.angle_gamma   90.00
#
_symmetry.space_group_name_H-M   'P 1'
#
loop_
_entity.id
_entity.type
_entity.pdbx_description
1 polymer ?
#
loop_
_entity_poly.entity_id
_entity_poly.type
_entity_poly.pdbx_seq_one_letter_code
_entity_poly.pdbx_strand_id
1 'polypeptide(L)'
;MRLNTSELIKELFTDCGPLESSSLCDYRNDMNASKIVDDIPDHPAGVGVYSAIWQLCLALIFKIIMTVFTFGIKVPSGLFIPSMAIGEIAGRIVGIAVEQLACYHHDWFIFKEWCEIGADCITPGLQAMFDAAVCLGGVTRMTVSLVVIVFELTGGLLEYIVPLMAAIITSKWVGNAFGREGIYEAHIHLNGYPFLVAKEEFTHTTLAADVMRPRRNDLPLAVLMQDNMTVDDIVDDNGFPVIMSKESQRLVGFALRRDLTITIESARKKQEGIVGSSWVCFAQHTPSLPAESPRPLKLHSILDMSPFTVTDHTPMEVVVDIF
;
A
#
# COMPACT_ATOMS: atom_id res chain seq x y z
N MET A 1 1.56 21.38 28.38
CA MET A 1 2.06 22.32 27.34
C MET A 1 1.40 21.91 26.02
N ARG A 2 0.74 22.83 25.30
CA ARG A 2 0.18 22.53 23.96
C ARG A 2 1.32 22.64 22.96
N LEU A 3 1.90 21.51 22.57
CA LEU A 3 2.95 21.43 21.54
C LEU A 3 2.33 21.00 20.21
N ASN A 4 2.83 21.55 19.11
CA ASN A 4 2.43 21.11 17.79
C ASN A 4 3.01 19.71 17.51
N THR A 5 2.36 18.90 16.68
CA THR A 5 2.80 17.49 16.50
C THR A 5 4.20 17.39 15.89
N SER A 6 4.57 18.31 14.99
CA SER A 6 5.92 18.39 14.42
C SER A 6 7.00 18.79 15.44
N GLU A 7 6.65 19.67 16.39
CA GLU A 7 7.56 20.07 17.47
C GLU A 7 7.73 18.93 18.47
N LEU A 8 6.64 18.22 18.78
CA LEU A 8 6.68 17.03 19.63
C LEU A 8 7.54 15.92 19.03
N ILE A 9 7.38 15.63 17.74
CA ILE A 9 8.21 14.64 17.02
C ILE A 9 9.70 15.03 17.09
N LYS A 10 10.00 16.31 16.85
CA LYS A 10 11.37 16.81 16.94
C LYS A 10 11.93 16.61 18.35
N GLU A 11 11.18 16.97 19.39
CA GLU A 11 11.60 16.83 20.79
C GLU A 11 11.77 15.35 21.19
N LEU A 12 10.95 14.44 20.64
CA LEU A 12 11.07 12.99 20.81
C LEU A 12 12.29 12.38 20.12
N PHE A 13 12.74 12.96 19.02
CA PHE A 13 13.98 12.57 18.32
C PHE A 13 15.23 13.26 18.83
N THR A 14 15.10 14.26 19.69
CA THR A 14 16.26 14.97 20.22
C THR A 14 16.95 14.11 21.26
N ASP A 15 18.27 13.96 21.13
CA ASP A 15 19.12 13.25 22.07
C ASP A 15 19.23 14.01 23.38
N CYS A 16 19.47 13.30 24.47
CA CYS A 16 19.60 13.91 25.79
C CYS A 16 21.06 14.20 26.08
N GLY A 17 21.57 15.27 25.47
CA GLY A 17 22.93 15.73 25.70
C GLY A 17 23.08 16.57 26.99
N PRO A 18 24.30 16.65 27.57
CA PRO A 18 24.58 17.43 28.78
C PRO A 18 24.38 18.96 28.65
N LEU A 19 24.12 19.45 27.43
CA LEU A 19 23.88 20.87 27.11
C LEU A 19 22.46 21.15 26.59
N GLU A 20 21.64 20.11 26.36
CA GLU A 20 20.27 20.26 25.83
C GLU A 20 19.25 19.93 26.93
N SER A 21 18.70 20.97 27.57
CA SER A 21 17.66 20.85 28.59
C SER A 21 16.30 20.56 27.94
N SER A 22 16.10 19.33 27.46
CA SER A 22 14.76 18.88 27.09
C SER A 22 13.95 18.55 28.35
N SER A 23 12.68 18.94 28.37
CA SER A 23 11.77 18.67 29.50
C SER A 23 11.54 17.17 29.74
N LEU A 24 11.87 16.34 28.75
CA LEU A 24 11.81 14.87 28.83
C LEU A 24 13.03 14.25 29.52
N CYS A 25 14.12 14.98 29.68
CA CYS A 25 15.42 14.46 30.11
C CYS A 25 16.00 15.27 31.27
N ASP A 26 15.22 15.36 32.35
CA ASP A 26 15.64 15.98 33.60
C ASP A 26 16.46 14.97 34.43
N TYR A 27 17.71 14.77 34.00
CA TYR A 27 18.70 13.98 34.74
C TYR A 27 19.34 14.83 35.83
N ARG A 28 19.56 14.23 37.01
CA ARG A 28 20.15 14.96 38.14
C ARG A 28 21.66 15.11 37.92
N ASN A 29 22.09 16.31 37.55
CA ASN A 29 23.52 16.68 37.52
C ASN A 29 24.04 16.95 38.94
N ASP A 30 24.54 15.91 39.62
CA ASP A 30 25.38 16.14 40.82
C ASP A 30 26.77 16.61 40.38
N MET A 31 26.87 17.91 40.02
CA MET A 31 28.12 18.58 39.68
C MET A 31 28.93 18.93 40.94
N ASN A 32 29.21 17.93 41.78
CA ASN A 32 30.06 18.04 42.97
C ASN A 32 30.89 16.76 43.16
N ALA A 33 31.72 16.42 42.18
CA ALA A 33 32.80 15.48 42.40
C ALA A 33 34.01 15.86 41.54
N SER A 34 34.99 16.44 42.21
CA SER A 34 36.39 16.49 41.79
C SER A 34 36.98 15.07 41.70
N LYS A 35 36.50 14.25 40.77
CA LYS A 35 37.09 12.95 40.43
C LYS A 35 37.29 12.87 38.92
N ILE A 36 38.51 13.22 38.55
CA ILE A 36 39.11 12.97 37.26
C ILE A 36 39.43 11.47 37.22
N VAL A 37 38.93 10.80 36.16
CA VAL A 37 39.31 9.47 35.66
C VAL A 37 38.72 8.26 36.42
N ASP A 38 38.02 7.41 35.66
CA ASP A 38 37.55 6.03 35.92
C ASP A 38 36.09 5.71 36.30
N ASP A 39 35.16 6.66 36.37
CA ASP A 39 33.73 6.32 36.56
C ASP A 39 32.85 6.78 35.37
N ILE A 40 31.99 5.87 34.92
CA ILE A 40 30.91 6.07 33.95
C ILE A 40 30.07 7.28 34.39
N PRO A 41 29.64 8.20 33.49
CA PRO A 41 28.70 9.25 33.86
C PRO A 41 27.34 8.64 34.18
N ASP A 42 27.17 8.16 35.40
CA ASP A 42 25.89 7.70 35.94
C ASP A 42 24.98 8.91 36.11
N HIS A 43 24.01 9.05 35.21
CA HIS A 43 22.92 10.03 35.31
C HIS A 43 21.66 9.34 35.85
N PRO A 44 21.51 9.12 37.17
CA PRO A 44 20.31 8.52 37.72
C PRO A 44 19.09 9.39 37.38
N ALA A 45 18.00 8.76 36.92
CA ALA A 45 16.77 9.48 36.60
C ALA A 45 16.31 10.34 37.77
N GLY A 46 16.15 11.64 37.52
CA GLY A 46 15.52 12.55 38.46
C GLY A 46 14.03 12.24 38.64
N VAL A 47 13.41 12.85 39.65
CA VAL A 47 11.95 12.84 39.83
C VAL A 47 11.19 13.41 38.63
N GLY A 48 11.84 14.24 37.81
CA GLY A 48 11.31 14.77 36.56
C GLY A 48 11.05 13.70 35.49
N VAL A 49 11.89 12.65 35.41
CA VAL A 49 11.75 11.56 34.43
C VAL A 49 10.49 10.74 34.68
N TYR A 50 10.18 10.40 35.95
CA TYR A 50 8.95 9.70 36.29
C TYR A 50 7.69 10.51 35.96
N SER A 51 7.73 11.83 36.18
CA SER A 51 6.66 12.74 35.78
C SER A 51 6.53 12.81 34.25
N ALA A 52 7.64 12.83 33.52
CA ALA A 52 7.66 12.85 32.06
C ALA A 52 7.10 11.54 31.47
N ILE A 53 7.51 10.37 31.99
CA ILE A 53 6.97 9.06 31.57
C ILE A 53 5.44 9.02 31.78
N TRP A 54 4.96 9.49 32.94
CA TRP A 54 3.52 9.56 33.19
C TRP A 54 2.78 10.45 32.18
N GLN A 55 3.34 11.60 31.85
CA GLN A 55 2.79 12.50 30.83
C GLN A 55 2.81 11.88 29.43
N LEU A 56 3.88 11.17 29.06
CA LEU A 56 4.00 10.47 27.79
C LEU A 56 3.00 9.32 27.69
N CYS A 57 2.81 8.53 28.74
CA CYS A 57 1.78 7.49 28.80
C CYS A 57 0.36 8.07 28.60
N LEU A 58 0.05 9.20 29.25
CA LEU A 58 -1.23 9.87 29.05
C LEU A 58 -1.38 10.40 27.62
N ALA A 59 -0.31 10.98 27.06
CA ALA A 59 -0.28 11.46 25.68
C ALA A 59 -0.47 10.33 24.66
N LEU A 60 0.15 9.16 24.89
CA LEU A 60 0.01 7.96 24.07
C LEU A 60 -1.45 7.51 23.97
N ILE A 61 -2.11 7.35 25.13
CA ILE A 61 -3.53 6.94 25.20
C ILE A 61 -4.41 7.95 24.46
N PHE A 62 -4.21 9.25 24.73
CA PHE A 62 -4.99 10.31 24.08
C PHE A 62 -4.77 10.35 22.56
N LYS A 63 -3.53 10.18 22.10
CA LYS A 63 -3.17 10.15 20.67
C LYS A 63 -3.77 8.94 19.95
N ILE A 64 -3.77 7.76 20.56
CA ILE A 64 -4.42 6.57 20.00
C ILE A 64 -5.92 6.83 19.81
N ILE A 65 -6.61 7.31 20.85
CA ILE A 65 -8.04 7.61 20.79
C ILE A 65 -8.35 8.65 19.72
N MET A 66 -7.61 9.76 19.69
CA MET A 66 -7.78 10.80 18.67
C MET A 66 -7.53 10.28 17.26
N THR A 67 -6.51 9.44 17.07
CA THR A 67 -6.19 8.87 15.75
C THR A 67 -7.34 8.02 15.23
N VAL A 68 -7.93 7.17 16.07
CA VAL A 68 -9.12 6.36 15.72
C VAL A 68 -10.28 7.25 15.29
N PHE A 69 -10.59 8.32 16.04
CA PHE A 69 -11.66 9.24 15.67
C PHE A 69 -11.35 10.00 14.37
N THR A 70 -10.12 10.51 14.19
CA THR A 70 -9.76 11.26 12.98
C THR A 70 -9.78 10.41 11.72
N PHE A 71 -9.39 9.13 11.81
CA PHE A 71 -9.40 8.21 10.69
C PHE A 71 -10.82 7.74 10.34
N GLY A 72 -11.73 7.68 11.33
CA GLY A 72 -13.14 7.32 11.11
C GLY A 72 -14.00 8.42 10.45
N ILE A 73 -13.50 9.66 10.35
CA ILE A 73 -14.24 10.78 9.76
C ILE A 73 -13.94 10.87 8.26
N LYS A 74 -14.95 11.23 7.44
CA LYS A 74 -14.83 11.46 5.99
C LYS A 74 -14.11 12.78 5.68
N VAL A 75 -12.85 12.91 6.10
CA VAL A 75 -11.98 14.06 5.82
C VAL A 75 -10.69 13.55 5.17
N PRO A 76 -10.16 14.24 4.13
CA PRO A 76 -8.87 13.88 3.55
C PRO A 76 -7.77 14.12 4.60
N SER A 77 -7.29 13.04 5.21
CA SER A 77 -6.24 13.06 6.23
C SER A 77 -5.29 11.87 6.03
N GLY A 78 -4.03 12.06 6.37
CA GLY A 78 -3.02 11.01 6.34
C GLY A 78 -2.90 10.30 7.70
N LEU A 79 -2.70 8.97 7.66
CA LEU A 79 -2.48 8.15 8.86
C LEU A 79 -0.99 7.98 9.22
N PHE A 80 -0.09 8.36 8.31
CA PHE A 80 1.36 8.16 8.46
C PHE A 80 1.94 8.90 9.68
N ILE A 81 1.77 10.23 9.72
CA ILE A 81 2.29 11.10 10.80
C ILE A 81 1.71 10.74 12.19
N PRO A 82 0.39 10.55 12.38
CA PRO A 82 -0.13 10.19 13.69
C PRO A 82 0.35 8.81 14.17
N SER A 83 0.48 7.83 13.26
CA SER A 83 1.02 6.50 13.61
C SER A 83 2.50 6.56 13.99
N MET A 84 3.28 7.37 13.26
CA MET A 84 4.68 7.64 13.57
C MET A 84 4.82 8.24 14.97
N ALA A 85 4.06 9.29 15.29
CA ALA A 85 4.09 9.93 16.61
C ALA A 85 3.69 8.99 17.77
N ILE A 86 2.75 8.05 17.54
CA ILE A 86 2.40 7.03 18.54
C ILE A 86 3.60 6.09 18.79
N GLY A 87 4.26 5.64 17.73
CA GLY A 87 5.45 4.80 17.83
C GLY A 87 6.63 5.52 18.50
N GLU A 88 6.82 6.80 18.21
CA GLU A 88 7.87 7.62 18.86
C GLU A 88 7.66 7.76 20.36
N ILE A 89 6.44 8.08 20.80
CA ILE A 89 6.14 8.20 22.22
C ILE A 89 6.37 6.86 22.92
N ALA A 90 5.91 5.76 22.31
CA ALA A 90 6.14 4.41 22.85
C ALA A 90 7.64 4.08 22.92
N GLY A 91 8.40 4.34 21.86
CA GLY A 91 9.83 4.07 21.82
C GLY A 91 10.64 4.95 22.74
N ARG A 92 10.21 6.19 22.98
CA ARG A 92 10.84 7.05 23.99
C ARG A 92 10.64 6.50 25.40
N ILE A 93 9.43 6.01 25.72
CA ILE A 93 9.16 5.36 27.01
C ILE A 93 10.03 4.11 27.17
N VAL A 94 10.12 3.28 26.12
CA VAL A 94 10.95 2.06 26.13
C VAL A 94 12.44 2.41 26.24
N GLY A 95 12.94 3.39 25.48
CA GLY A 95 14.33 3.83 25.51
C GLY A 95 14.75 4.29 26.90
N ILE A 96 13.96 5.15 27.54
CA ILE A 96 14.21 5.61 28.92
C ILE A 96 14.14 4.43 29.90
N ALA A 97 13.19 3.51 29.75
CA ALA A 97 13.07 2.35 30.63
C ALA A 97 14.27 1.40 30.52
N VAL A 98 14.77 1.16 29.30
CA VAL A 98 15.95 0.31 29.06
C VAL A 98 17.22 0.99 29.58
N GLU A 99 17.36 2.29 29.41
CA GLU A 99 18.46 3.09 29.96
C GLU A 99 18.50 2.98 31.50
N GLN A 100 17.36 3.17 32.18
CA GLN A 100 17.30 3.03 33.64
C GLN A 100 17.56 1.58 34.10
N LEU A 101 17.11 0.59 33.34
CA LEU A 101 17.39 -0.81 33.63
C LEU A 101 18.88 -1.14 33.51
N ALA A 102 19.56 -0.57 32.51
CA ALA A 102 21.00 -0.73 32.32
C ALA A 102 21.80 -0.11 33.48
N CYS A 103 21.41 1.06 33.98
CA CYS A 103 22.04 1.68 35.16
C CYS A 103 21.83 0.85 36.45
N TYR A 104 20.66 0.25 36.66
CA TYR A 104 20.37 -0.50 37.88
C TYR A 104 20.94 -1.92 37.88
N HIS A 105 21.13 -2.53 36.71
CA HIS A 105 21.63 -3.89 36.53
C HIS A 105 22.87 -3.95 35.62
N HIS A 106 23.87 -3.12 35.91
CA HIS A 106 25.14 -3.05 35.17
C HIS A 106 25.92 -4.39 35.13
N ASP A 107 25.67 -5.30 36.08
CA ASP A 107 26.37 -6.59 36.18
C ASP A 107 25.82 -7.69 35.25
N TRP A 108 24.74 -7.46 34.50
CA TRP A 108 24.19 -8.48 33.61
C TRP A 108 25.04 -8.60 32.34
N PHE A 109 25.42 -9.83 31.99
CA PHE A 109 26.23 -10.19 30.80
C PHE A 109 25.82 -9.45 29.51
N ILE A 110 24.52 -9.22 29.29
CA ILE A 110 23.98 -8.59 28.08
C ILE A 110 24.38 -7.11 27.99
N PHE A 111 24.37 -6.38 29.11
CA PHE A 111 24.69 -4.95 29.13
C PHE A 111 26.20 -4.71 29.16
N LYS A 112 26.97 -5.64 29.73
CA LYS A 112 28.44 -5.52 29.80
C LYS A 112 29.14 -5.60 28.45
N GLU A 113 28.58 -6.32 27.48
CA GLU A 113 29.19 -6.55 26.16
C GLU A 113 28.79 -5.48 25.13
N TRP A 114 27.64 -4.82 25.32
CA TRP A 114 27.08 -3.84 24.36
C TRP A 114 27.38 -2.39 24.72
N CYS A 115 27.92 -2.16 25.91
CA CYS A 115 28.15 -0.85 26.49
C CYS A 115 29.67 -0.61 26.62
N GLU A 116 30.28 0.09 25.67
CA GLU A 116 31.69 0.48 25.80
C GLU A 116 31.85 1.62 26.83
N ILE A 117 32.88 1.51 27.67
CA ILE A 117 33.18 2.46 28.74
C ILE A 117 33.50 3.83 28.10
N GLY A 118 32.60 4.81 28.26
CA GLY A 118 32.79 6.19 27.81
C GLY A 118 31.99 6.63 26.58
N ALA A 119 31.08 5.79 26.05
CA ALA A 119 30.11 6.16 25.02
C ALA A 119 28.66 5.99 25.52
N ASP A 120 27.72 6.80 25.01
CA ASP A 120 26.29 6.63 25.29
C ASP A 120 25.81 5.30 24.74
N CYS A 121 25.54 4.37 25.66
CA CYS A 121 25.19 2.98 25.39
C CYS A 121 23.88 2.81 24.61
N ILE A 122 22.88 3.62 25.00
CA ILE A 122 21.52 3.57 24.50
C ILE A 122 21.05 5.01 24.34
N THR A 123 20.80 5.41 23.11
CA THR A 123 20.25 6.74 22.80
C THR A 123 18.73 6.64 22.69
N PRO A 124 17.95 7.22 23.62
CA PRO A 124 16.49 7.10 23.61
C PRO A 124 15.85 7.76 22.37
N GLY A 125 16.51 8.75 21.76
CA GLY A 125 16.07 9.36 20.49
C GLY A 125 16.14 8.37 19.31
N LEU A 126 17.22 7.61 19.21
CA LEU A 126 17.38 6.58 18.17
C LEU A 126 16.36 5.46 18.33
N GLN A 127 16.12 5.01 19.56
CA GLN A 127 15.08 4.00 19.87
C GLN A 127 13.67 4.51 19.52
N ALA A 128 13.36 5.78 19.82
CA ALA A 128 12.09 6.39 19.45
C ALA A 128 11.87 6.39 17.93
N MET A 129 12.91 6.67 17.14
CA MET A 129 12.85 6.61 15.68
C MET A 129 12.66 5.19 15.14
N PHE A 130 13.33 4.19 15.71
CA PHE A 130 13.10 2.79 15.34
C PHE A 130 11.67 2.36 15.64
N ASP A 131 11.15 2.67 16.82
CA ASP A 131 9.80 2.27 17.20
C ASP A 131 8.72 3.05 16.43
N ALA A 132 9.00 4.27 15.99
CA ALA A 132 8.16 5.00 15.03
C ALA A 132 7.98 4.20 13.74
N ALA A 133 9.07 3.66 13.20
CA ALA A 133 9.07 2.83 12.00
C ALA A 133 8.41 1.47 12.24
N VAL A 134 8.67 0.83 13.37
CA VAL A 134 8.07 -0.47 13.74
C VAL A 134 6.55 -0.35 13.88
N CYS A 135 6.06 0.73 14.52
CA CYS A 135 4.63 0.99 14.66
C CYS A 135 3.97 1.26 13.31
N LEU A 136 4.59 2.12 12.49
CA LEU A 136 4.09 2.45 11.16
C LEU A 136 4.09 1.23 10.21
N GLY A 137 5.13 0.40 10.28
CA GLY A 137 5.21 -0.87 9.55
C GLY A 137 4.15 -1.88 9.99
N GLY A 138 3.80 -1.89 11.28
CA GLY A 138 2.71 -2.72 11.81
C GLY A 138 1.33 -2.26 11.34
N VAL A 139 1.08 -0.95 11.30
CA VAL A 139 -0.21 -0.36 10.86
C VAL A 139 -0.40 -0.47 9.35
N THR A 140 0.63 -0.14 8.57
CA THR A 140 0.55 -0.07 7.11
C THR A 140 0.92 -1.37 6.39
N ARG A 141 1.62 -2.28 7.07
CA ARG A 141 2.20 -3.53 6.50
C ARG A 141 3.24 -3.29 5.39
N MET A 142 3.71 -2.05 5.25
CA MET A 142 4.83 -1.68 4.39
C MET A 142 6.16 -1.93 5.11
N THR A 143 6.98 -2.87 4.59
CA THR A 143 8.24 -3.25 5.23
C THR A 143 9.45 -2.64 4.54
N VAL A 144 9.74 -3.03 3.31
CA VAL A 144 10.98 -2.67 2.60
C VAL A 144 11.09 -1.16 2.37
N SER A 145 10.03 -0.53 1.84
CA SER A 145 10.04 0.91 1.58
C SER A 145 10.25 1.73 2.86
N LEU A 146 9.67 1.28 3.98
CA LEU A 146 9.79 2.00 5.24
C LEU A 146 11.21 1.92 5.81
N VAL A 147 11.85 0.74 5.73
CA VAL A 147 13.26 0.56 6.12
C VAL A 147 14.16 1.51 5.34
N VAL A 148 13.96 1.62 4.03
CA VAL A 148 14.75 2.52 3.18
C VAL A 148 14.53 3.99 3.55
N ILE A 149 13.28 4.41 3.78
CA ILE A 149 12.99 5.79 4.20
C ILE A 149 13.72 6.13 5.50
N VAL A 150 13.65 5.26 6.50
CA VAL A 150 14.31 5.47 7.79
C VAL A 150 15.83 5.50 7.62
N PHE A 151 16.39 4.56 6.84
CA PHE A 151 17.82 4.52 6.53
C PHE A 151 18.34 5.83 5.90
N GLU A 152 17.61 6.39 4.93
CA GLU A 152 17.94 7.67 4.31
C GLU A 152 17.86 8.82 5.33
N LEU A 153 16.85 8.81 6.21
CA LEU A 153 16.70 9.82 7.27
C LEU A 153 17.80 9.74 8.34
N THR A 154 18.27 8.54 8.67
CA THR A 154 19.37 8.33 9.65
C THR A 154 20.76 8.55 9.04
N GLY A 155 20.86 8.95 7.77
CA GLY A 155 22.15 9.26 7.15
C GLY A 155 23.04 8.04 6.86
N GLY A 156 22.44 6.85 6.73
CA GLY A 156 23.14 5.69 6.19
C GLY A 156 23.91 4.81 7.19
N LEU A 157 23.56 4.80 8.48
CA LEU A 157 24.15 3.89 9.47
C LEU A 157 23.74 2.43 9.19
N LEU A 158 24.56 1.74 8.38
CA LEU A 158 24.34 0.36 7.94
C LEU A 158 24.25 -0.65 9.10
N GLU A 159 24.85 -0.35 10.24
CA GLU A 159 24.89 -1.26 11.40
C GLU A 159 23.50 -1.50 12.00
N TYR A 160 22.59 -0.54 11.86
CA TYR A 160 21.25 -0.63 12.45
C TYR A 160 20.15 -1.12 11.49
N ILE A 161 20.48 -1.33 10.21
CA ILE A 161 19.47 -1.71 9.20
C ILE A 161 18.92 -3.12 9.41
N VAL A 162 19.79 -4.07 9.81
CA VAL A 162 19.42 -5.48 9.99
C VAL A 162 18.51 -5.64 11.21
N PRO A 163 18.84 -5.10 12.40
CA PRO A 163 17.93 -5.12 13.55
C PRO A 163 16.59 -4.42 13.27
N LEU A 164 16.62 -3.27 12.58
CA LEU A 164 15.41 -2.53 12.22
C LEU A 164 14.50 -3.33 11.30
N MET A 165 15.06 -3.97 10.26
CA MET A 165 14.30 -4.81 9.34
C MET A 165 13.68 -6.00 10.07
N ALA A 166 14.44 -6.64 10.97
CA ALA A 166 13.93 -7.73 11.79
C ALA A 166 12.75 -7.27 12.67
N ALA A 167 12.86 -6.11 13.32
CA ALA A 167 11.80 -5.54 14.16
C ALA A 167 10.53 -5.17 13.37
N ILE A 168 10.69 -4.59 12.17
CA ILE A 168 9.54 -4.27 11.30
C ILE A 168 8.86 -5.55 10.80
N ILE A 169 9.64 -6.59 10.45
CA ILE A 169 9.09 -7.88 10.04
C ILE A 169 8.35 -8.54 11.21
N THR A 170 8.91 -8.56 12.43
CA THR A 170 8.21 -9.13 13.59
C THR A 170 6.92 -8.38 13.90
N SER A 171 6.92 -7.04 13.85
CA SER A 171 5.71 -6.22 13.98
C SER A 171 4.66 -6.57 12.91
N LYS A 172 5.08 -6.75 11.65
CA LYS A 172 4.18 -7.23 10.59
C LYS A 172 3.61 -8.62 10.90
N TRP A 173 4.41 -9.55 11.38
CA TRP A 173 3.96 -10.91 11.71
C TRP A 173 2.95 -10.91 12.86
N VAL A 174 3.23 -10.15 13.92
CA VAL A 174 2.31 -9.95 15.03
C VAL A 174 1.01 -9.32 14.53
N GLY A 175 1.11 -8.29 13.70
CA GLY A 175 -0.05 -7.70 13.05
C GLY A 175 -0.84 -8.71 12.21
N ASN A 176 -0.16 -9.56 11.43
CA ASN A 176 -0.78 -10.56 10.56
C ASN A 176 -1.56 -11.60 11.38
N ALA A 177 -1.12 -11.87 12.61
CA ALA A 177 -1.81 -12.76 13.54
C ALA A 177 -3.14 -12.19 14.03
N PHE A 178 -3.25 -10.87 14.21
CA PHE A 178 -4.51 -10.20 14.59
C PHE A 178 -5.42 -9.94 13.39
N GLY A 179 -4.84 -9.67 12.22
CA GLY A 179 -5.58 -9.42 10.99
C GLY A 179 -4.64 -9.45 9.79
N ARG A 180 -5.05 -10.16 8.72
CA ARG A 180 -4.19 -10.39 7.54
C ARG A 180 -3.95 -9.15 6.70
N GLU A 181 -4.81 -8.13 6.82
CA GLU A 181 -4.81 -6.94 5.98
C GLU A 181 -4.19 -5.73 6.70
N GLY A 182 -3.49 -4.90 5.93
CA GLY A 182 -3.13 -3.56 6.38
C GLY A 182 -4.33 -2.61 6.41
N ILE A 183 -4.18 -1.46 7.07
CA ILE A 183 -5.27 -0.47 7.16
C ILE A 183 -5.77 0.03 5.79
N TYR A 184 -4.86 0.13 4.80
CA TYR A 184 -5.22 0.56 3.45
C TYR A 184 -6.00 -0.50 2.69
N GLU A 185 -5.57 -1.77 2.77
CA GLU A 185 -6.27 -2.91 2.16
C GLU A 185 -7.66 -3.08 2.78
N ALA A 186 -7.75 -3.03 4.11
CA ALA A 186 -9.03 -3.09 4.83
C ALA A 186 -9.98 -1.98 4.37
N HIS A 187 -9.48 -0.76 4.14
CA HIS A 187 -10.30 0.35 3.65
C HIS A 187 -10.76 0.16 2.19
N ILE A 188 -9.93 -0.46 1.34
CA ILE A 188 -10.29 -0.81 -0.04
C ILE A 188 -11.44 -1.84 -0.03
N HIS A 189 -11.33 -2.88 0.79
CA HIS A 189 -12.37 -3.91 0.92
C HIS A 189 -13.67 -3.35 1.53
N LEU A 190 -13.58 -2.51 2.56
CA LEU A 190 -14.74 -1.87 3.17
C LEU A 190 -15.50 -0.95 2.20
N ASN A 191 -14.81 -0.31 1.26
CA ASN A 191 -15.44 0.52 0.23
C ASN A 191 -15.95 -0.30 -0.98
N GLY A 192 -15.65 -1.60 -1.04
CA GLY A 192 -16.07 -2.47 -2.14
C GLY A 192 -15.39 -2.15 -3.47
N TYR A 193 -14.18 -1.58 -3.45
CA TYR A 193 -13.43 -1.36 -4.68
C TYR A 193 -12.88 -2.68 -5.22
N PRO A 194 -12.98 -2.95 -6.54
CA PRO A 194 -12.38 -4.14 -7.13
C PRO A 194 -10.86 -3.97 -7.19
N PHE A 195 -10.15 -4.55 -6.22
CA PHE A 195 -8.70 -4.56 -6.14
C PHE A 195 -8.17 -5.98 -6.34
N LEU A 196 -7.24 -6.15 -7.27
CA LEU A 196 -6.64 -7.44 -7.58
C LEU A 196 -5.34 -7.60 -6.77
N VAL A 197 -5.36 -8.47 -5.76
CA VAL A 197 -4.19 -8.73 -4.91
C VAL A 197 -3.35 -9.84 -5.56
N ALA A 198 -2.09 -9.56 -5.86
CA ALA A 198 -1.15 -10.51 -6.47
C ALA A 198 -0.78 -11.74 -5.60
N LYS A 199 -1.36 -11.87 -4.40
CA LYS A 199 -1.00 -12.88 -3.39
C LYS A 199 -2.20 -13.47 -2.65
N GLU A 200 -3.40 -13.36 -3.20
CA GLU A 200 -4.48 -14.19 -2.66
C GLU A 200 -4.17 -15.65 -2.97
N GLU A 201 -3.88 -16.43 -1.92
CA GLU A 201 -3.76 -17.87 -1.99
C GLU A 201 -5.13 -18.40 -2.45
N PHE A 202 -5.30 -18.55 -3.76
CA PHE A 202 -6.42 -19.30 -4.30
C PHE A 202 -6.35 -20.68 -3.69
N THR A 203 -7.30 -20.98 -2.82
CA THR A 203 -7.43 -22.26 -2.12
C THR A 203 -7.96 -23.30 -3.10
N HIS A 204 -7.12 -23.62 -4.09
CA HIS A 204 -7.13 -24.68 -5.09
C HIS A 204 -8.47 -25.09 -5.75
N THR A 205 -8.41 -25.26 -7.08
CA THR A 205 -9.37 -25.86 -8.04
C THR A 205 -10.27 -24.95 -8.86
N THR A 206 -10.27 -23.64 -8.66
CA THR A 206 -11.00 -22.74 -9.58
C THR A 206 -10.27 -22.66 -10.93
N LEU A 207 -10.99 -22.92 -12.00
CA LEU A 207 -10.52 -22.81 -13.38
C LEU A 207 -11.02 -21.50 -14.00
N ALA A 208 -10.39 -21.08 -15.10
CA ALA A 208 -10.86 -19.96 -15.91
C ALA A 208 -12.35 -20.12 -16.29
N ALA A 209 -12.79 -21.36 -16.55
CA ALA A 209 -14.18 -21.70 -16.85
C ALA A 209 -15.19 -21.30 -15.75
N ASP A 210 -14.77 -21.26 -14.48
CA ASP A 210 -15.67 -20.97 -13.36
C ASP A 210 -15.94 -19.46 -13.21
N VAL A 211 -14.98 -18.64 -13.63
CA VAL A 211 -15.01 -17.18 -13.47
C VAL A 211 -15.42 -16.48 -14.77
N MET A 212 -15.13 -17.08 -15.93
CA MET A 212 -15.49 -16.50 -17.24
C MET A 212 -17.01 -16.26 -17.37
N ARG A 213 -17.34 -15.19 -18.08
CA ARG A 213 -18.72 -14.87 -18.49
C ARG A 213 -18.81 -15.03 -20.02
N PRO A 214 -19.92 -15.55 -20.55
CA PRO A 214 -21.19 -15.87 -19.89
C PRO A 214 -21.20 -17.29 -19.30
N ARG A 215 -21.86 -17.48 -18.15
CA ARG A 215 -22.15 -18.81 -17.58
C ARG A 215 -23.35 -19.45 -18.31
N ARG A 216 -23.56 -20.76 -18.13
CA ARG A 216 -24.67 -21.52 -18.77
C ARG A 216 -26.07 -20.92 -18.57
N ASN A 217 -26.28 -20.13 -17.51
CA ASN A 217 -27.56 -19.47 -17.21
C ASN A 217 -27.56 -17.95 -17.46
N ASP A 218 -26.45 -17.38 -17.93
CA ASP A 218 -26.38 -15.94 -18.21
C ASP A 218 -26.91 -15.62 -19.62
N LEU A 219 -27.17 -14.34 -19.86
CA LEU A 219 -27.44 -13.83 -21.19
C LEU A 219 -26.25 -14.16 -22.11
N PRO A 220 -26.47 -14.54 -23.39
CA PRO A 220 -25.39 -14.74 -24.34
C PRO A 220 -24.50 -13.50 -24.44
N LEU A 221 -23.19 -13.73 -24.57
CA LEU A 221 -22.20 -12.67 -24.75
C LEU A 221 -22.54 -11.83 -25.97
N ALA A 222 -22.47 -10.50 -25.84
CA ALA A 222 -22.54 -9.61 -26.99
C ALA A 222 -21.28 -9.84 -27.85
N VAL A 223 -21.48 -10.50 -28.98
CA VAL A 223 -20.42 -10.80 -29.95
C VAL A 223 -20.66 -10.03 -31.24
N LEU A 224 -19.58 -9.56 -31.84
CA LEU A 224 -19.63 -8.88 -33.12
C LEU A 224 -19.33 -9.87 -34.25
N MET A 225 -20.17 -9.96 -35.28
CA MET A 225 -19.87 -10.78 -36.46
C MET A 225 -19.01 -10.01 -37.45
N GLN A 226 -18.17 -10.74 -38.19
CA GLN A 226 -17.27 -10.16 -39.16
C GLN A 226 -17.99 -9.38 -40.28
N ASP A 227 -19.11 -9.92 -40.78
CA ASP A 227 -19.74 -9.44 -42.02
C ASP A 227 -21.27 -9.26 -41.96
N ASN A 228 -21.94 -9.57 -40.84
CA ASN A 228 -23.40 -9.67 -40.80
C ASN A 228 -24.04 -8.91 -39.62
N MET A 229 -23.69 -7.64 -39.45
CA MET A 229 -24.32 -6.78 -38.44
C MET A 229 -24.46 -5.35 -38.93
N THR A 230 -25.41 -4.65 -38.33
CA THR A 230 -25.59 -3.22 -38.54
C THR A 230 -25.03 -2.41 -37.37
N VAL A 231 -24.91 -1.10 -37.57
CA VAL A 231 -24.42 -0.17 -36.53
C VAL A 231 -25.38 -0.12 -35.34
N ASP A 232 -26.69 -0.27 -35.56
CA ASP A 232 -27.71 -0.25 -34.49
C ASP A 232 -27.76 -1.55 -33.66
N ASP A 233 -27.19 -2.66 -34.18
CA ASP A 233 -27.10 -3.93 -33.46
C ASP A 233 -25.99 -3.94 -32.38
N ILE A 234 -25.16 -2.89 -32.32
CA ILE A 234 -24.07 -2.79 -31.35
C ILE A 234 -24.64 -2.48 -29.96
N VAL A 235 -24.56 -3.46 -29.07
CA VAL A 235 -25.06 -3.40 -27.68
C VAL A 235 -24.18 -2.49 -26.81
N ASP A 236 -24.66 -2.14 -25.61
CA ASP A 236 -24.00 -1.24 -24.65
C ASP A 236 -22.97 -1.93 -23.75
N ASP A 237 -22.00 -2.65 -24.33
CA ASP A 237 -20.88 -3.25 -23.59
C ASP A 237 -19.54 -2.52 -23.83
N ASN A 238 -18.59 -2.62 -22.90
CA ASN A 238 -17.31 -1.89 -22.99
C ASN A 238 -16.35 -2.45 -24.05
N GLY A 239 -16.51 -3.71 -24.45
CA GLY A 239 -15.71 -4.34 -25.49
C GLY A 239 -16.36 -5.62 -25.98
N PHE A 240 -16.07 -5.97 -27.23
CA PHE A 240 -16.73 -7.06 -27.94
C PHE A 240 -15.71 -7.95 -28.64
N PRO A 241 -15.75 -9.27 -28.42
CA PRO A 241 -15.04 -10.19 -29.28
C PRO A 241 -15.71 -10.24 -30.66
N VAL A 242 -14.89 -10.16 -31.71
CA VAL A 242 -15.32 -10.30 -33.11
C VAL A 242 -15.12 -11.74 -33.54
N ILE A 243 -16.19 -12.39 -33.98
CA ILE A 243 -16.21 -13.76 -34.47
C ILE A 243 -16.49 -13.80 -35.98
N MET A 244 -16.02 -14.86 -36.65
CA MET A 244 -16.29 -15.04 -38.09
C MET A 244 -17.79 -15.17 -38.39
N SER A 245 -18.45 -16.12 -37.71
CA SER A 245 -19.87 -16.42 -37.88
C SER A 245 -20.42 -17.10 -36.63
N LYS A 246 -21.74 -17.05 -36.43
CA LYS A 246 -22.44 -17.76 -35.35
C LYS A 246 -22.26 -19.28 -35.41
N GLU A 247 -22.03 -19.83 -36.61
CA GLU A 247 -21.86 -21.28 -36.81
C GLU A 247 -20.45 -21.75 -36.47
N SER A 248 -19.43 -20.99 -36.84
CA SER A 248 -18.03 -21.39 -36.65
C SER A 248 -17.45 -20.95 -35.30
N GLN A 249 -18.02 -19.91 -34.68
CA GLN A 249 -17.60 -19.32 -33.39
C GLN A 249 -16.09 -19.06 -33.27
N ARG A 250 -15.40 -18.89 -34.40
CA ARG A 250 -13.96 -18.63 -34.42
C ARG A 250 -13.69 -17.16 -34.14
N LEU A 251 -12.88 -16.90 -33.12
CA LEU A 251 -12.41 -15.56 -32.77
C LEU A 251 -11.52 -15.00 -33.89
N VAL A 252 -11.84 -13.80 -34.35
CA VAL A 252 -11.06 -13.01 -35.33
C VAL A 252 -10.27 -11.93 -34.61
N GLY A 253 -10.85 -11.32 -33.58
CA GLY A 253 -10.18 -10.27 -32.80
C GLY A 253 -11.07 -9.69 -31.70
N PHE A 254 -10.65 -8.58 -31.13
CA PHE A 254 -11.36 -7.85 -30.08
C PHE A 254 -11.49 -6.37 -30.43
N ALA A 255 -12.68 -5.81 -30.23
CA ALA A 255 -12.98 -4.41 -30.52
C ALA A 255 -13.47 -3.70 -29.25
N LEU A 256 -12.84 -2.58 -28.91
CA LEU A 256 -13.26 -1.74 -27.79
C LEU A 256 -14.38 -0.80 -28.21
N ARG A 257 -15.34 -0.56 -27.31
CA ARG A 257 -16.47 0.36 -27.57
C ARG A 257 -16.02 1.78 -27.88
N ARG A 258 -14.97 2.27 -27.20
CA ARG A 258 -14.40 3.60 -27.44
C ARG A 258 -13.98 3.76 -28.91
N ASP A 259 -13.31 2.77 -29.46
CA ASP A 259 -12.75 2.82 -30.81
C ASP A 259 -13.85 2.64 -31.86
N LEU A 260 -14.85 1.81 -31.57
CA LEU A 260 -16.07 1.68 -32.36
C LEU A 260 -16.82 3.02 -32.44
N THR A 261 -17.13 3.63 -31.30
CA THR A 261 -17.88 4.90 -31.23
C THR A 261 -17.17 6.02 -31.97
N ILE A 262 -15.87 6.20 -31.73
CA ILE A 262 -15.05 7.23 -32.40
C ILE A 262 -15.04 7.02 -33.92
N THR A 263 -14.90 5.76 -34.36
CA THR A 263 -14.84 5.45 -35.79
C THR A 263 -16.19 5.64 -36.47
N ILE A 264 -17.28 5.24 -35.83
CA ILE A 264 -18.65 5.44 -36.34
C ILE A 264 -18.96 6.94 -36.44
N GLU A 265 -18.63 7.75 -35.43
CA GLU A 265 -18.84 9.20 -35.46
C GLU A 265 -18.00 9.90 -36.55
N SER A 266 -16.72 9.51 -36.66
CA SER A 266 -15.82 10.00 -37.71
C SER A 266 -16.34 9.64 -39.10
N ALA A 267 -16.85 8.42 -39.26
CA ALA A 267 -17.39 7.95 -40.53
C ALA A 267 -18.69 8.69 -40.89
N ARG A 268 -19.61 8.89 -39.94
CA ARG A 268 -20.84 9.69 -40.15
C ARG A 268 -20.53 11.14 -40.59
N LYS A 269 -19.43 11.72 -40.14
CA LYS A 269 -18.99 13.07 -40.54
C LYS A 269 -18.31 13.10 -41.91
N LYS A 270 -17.57 12.05 -42.28
CA LYS A 270 -16.77 12.00 -43.51
C LYS A 270 -17.51 11.42 -44.71
N GLN A 271 -18.51 10.57 -44.49
CA GLN A 271 -19.25 9.87 -45.54
C GLN A 271 -20.74 10.17 -45.40
N GLU A 272 -21.31 10.84 -46.40
CA GLU A 272 -22.76 10.99 -46.53
C GLU A 272 -23.38 9.62 -46.84
N GLY A 273 -24.40 9.23 -46.06
CA GLY A 273 -25.15 7.98 -46.25
C GLY A 273 -24.84 6.85 -45.26
N ILE A 274 -24.02 7.06 -44.23
CA ILE A 274 -23.92 6.10 -43.12
C ILE A 274 -25.12 6.28 -42.20
N VAL A 275 -25.96 5.26 -42.15
CA VAL A 275 -27.18 5.19 -41.33
C VAL A 275 -27.04 4.07 -40.30
N GLY A 276 -27.93 4.01 -39.31
CA GLY A 276 -27.94 2.92 -38.32
C GLY A 276 -27.99 1.51 -38.93
N SER A 277 -28.66 1.39 -40.09
CA SER A 277 -28.74 0.16 -40.88
C SER A 277 -27.54 -0.09 -41.81
N SER A 278 -26.47 0.72 -41.73
CA SER A 278 -25.22 0.47 -42.46
C SER A 278 -24.56 -0.80 -41.95
N TRP A 279 -24.11 -1.63 -42.88
CA TRP A 279 -23.42 -2.87 -42.58
C TRP A 279 -22.03 -2.60 -42.04
N VAL A 280 -21.65 -3.28 -40.97
CA VAL A 280 -20.32 -3.22 -40.38
C VAL A 280 -19.50 -4.41 -40.86
N CYS A 281 -18.34 -4.14 -41.45
CA CYS A 281 -17.43 -5.17 -41.93
C CYS A 281 -16.08 -5.07 -41.24
N PHE A 282 -15.69 -6.14 -40.57
CA PHE A 282 -14.36 -6.31 -39.95
C PHE A 282 -13.40 -7.10 -40.86
N ALA A 283 -13.87 -7.65 -41.99
CA ALA A 283 -13.03 -8.28 -42.99
C ALA A 283 -12.26 -7.27 -43.86
N GLN A 284 -11.10 -7.70 -44.40
CA GLN A 284 -10.36 -6.94 -45.42
C GLN A 284 -11.14 -6.82 -46.73
N HIS A 285 -11.93 -7.85 -47.05
CA HIS A 285 -12.75 -7.92 -48.24
C HIS A 285 -14.18 -7.55 -47.89
N THR A 286 -14.77 -6.63 -48.66
CA THR A 286 -16.16 -6.23 -48.47
C THR A 286 -17.04 -7.24 -49.21
N PRO A 287 -17.95 -7.96 -48.53
CA PRO A 287 -18.88 -8.83 -49.23
C PRO A 287 -19.71 -8.03 -50.24
N SER A 288 -20.07 -8.67 -51.35
CA SER A 288 -20.89 -8.06 -52.39
C SER A 288 -22.30 -7.81 -51.85
N LEU A 289 -22.58 -6.55 -51.51
CA LEU A 289 -23.88 -6.15 -51.00
C LEU A 289 -24.90 -5.92 -52.13
N PRO A 290 -26.21 -6.11 -51.88
CA PRO A 290 -27.28 -5.76 -52.82
C PRO A 290 -27.23 -4.27 -53.20
N ALA A 291 -27.61 -3.94 -54.44
CA ALA A 291 -27.48 -2.59 -55.02
C ALA A 291 -28.21 -1.47 -54.24
N GLU A 292 -29.18 -1.80 -53.38
CA GLU A 292 -29.94 -0.84 -52.55
C GLU A 292 -29.45 -0.72 -51.09
N SER A 293 -28.41 -1.45 -50.69
CA SER A 293 -27.93 -1.36 -49.29
C SER A 293 -27.14 -0.06 -49.04
N PRO A 294 -27.25 0.53 -47.83
CA PRO A 294 -26.42 1.65 -47.42
C PRO A 294 -24.92 1.28 -47.44
N ARG A 295 -24.05 2.28 -47.59
CA ARG A 295 -22.60 2.05 -47.71
C ARG A 295 -22.05 1.30 -46.49
N PRO A 296 -21.22 0.25 -46.68
CA PRO A 296 -20.65 -0.50 -45.58
C PRO A 296 -19.53 0.26 -44.88
N LEU A 297 -19.47 0.13 -43.56
CA LEU A 297 -18.44 0.71 -42.71
C LEU A 297 -17.34 -0.33 -42.46
N LYS A 298 -16.13 -0.04 -42.91
CA LYS A 298 -14.96 -0.90 -42.69
C LYS A 298 -14.32 -0.59 -41.34
N LEU A 299 -14.30 -1.56 -40.44
CA LEU A 299 -13.76 -1.45 -39.08
C LEU A 299 -12.57 -2.38 -38.82
N HIS A 300 -12.01 -3.01 -39.87
CA HIS A 300 -10.83 -3.88 -39.74
C HIS A 300 -9.63 -3.19 -39.05
N SER A 301 -9.43 -1.88 -39.24
CA SER A 301 -8.27 -1.16 -38.71
C SER A 301 -8.30 -0.93 -37.20
N ILE A 302 -9.47 -1.02 -36.56
CA ILE A 302 -9.63 -0.84 -35.10
C ILE A 302 -9.70 -2.18 -34.36
N LEU A 303 -9.63 -3.30 -35.11
CA LEU A 303 -9.69 -4.62 -34.55
C LEU A 303 -8.32 -5.01 -33.99
N ASP A 304 -8.27 -5.36 -32.71
CA ASP A 304 -7.12 -6.06 -32.17
C ASP A 304 -7.17 -7.53 -32.61
N MET A 305 -6.24 -7.92 -33.47
CA MET A 305 -6.16 -9.28 -34.04
C MET A 305 -5.50 -10.29 -33.11
N SER A 306 -4.89 -9.83 -32.01
CA SER A 306 -4.15 -10.68 -31.08
C SER A 306 -4.55 -10.40 -29.63
N PRO A 307 -5.84 -10.54 -29.26
CA PRO A 307 -6.22 -10.44 -27.86
C PRO A 307 -5.56 -11.56 -27.06
N PHE A 308 -5.20 -11.28 -25.80
CA PHE A 308 -4.79 -12.34 -24.88
C PHE A 308 -5.92 -13.35 -24.72
N THR A 309 -5.61 -14.63 -24.94
CA THR A 309 -6.57 -15.73 -24.84
C THR A 309 -6.04 -16.78 -23.90
N VAL A 310 -6.95 -17.35 -23.13
CA VAL A 310 -6.64 -18.37 -22.12
C VAL A 310 -7.63 -19.52 -22.32
N THR A 311 -7.18 -20.76 -22.11
CA THR A 311 -8.07 -21.92 -22.23
C THR A 311 -8.94 -22.05 -20.98
N ASP A 312 -10.12 -22.63 -21.15
CA ASP A 312 -11.10 -22.87 -20.08
C ASP A 312 -10.55 -23.72 -18.92
N HIS A 313 -9.63 -24.63 -19.21
CA HIS A 313 -8.93 -25.48 -18.24
C HIS A 313 -7.72 -24.82 -17.56
N THR A 314 -7.44 -23.54 -17.82
CA THR A 314 -6.30 -22.86 -17.18
C THR A 314 -6.59 -22.59 -15.70
N PRO A 315 -5.66 -22.91 -14.79
CA PRO A 315 -5.79 -22.57 -13.37
C PRO A 315 -5.90 -21.06 -13.14
N MET A 316 -6.73 -20.64 -12.18
CA MET A 316 -6.93 -19.22 -11.88
C MET A 316 -5.66 -18.48 -11.46
N GLU A 317 -4.69 -19.16 -10.83
CA GLU A 317 -3.39 -18.56 -10.49
C GLU A 317 -2.68 -18.01 -11.74
N VAL A 318 -2.63 -18.80 -12.82
CA VAL A 318 -2.04 -18.38 -14.09
C VAL A 318 -2.86 -17.29 -14.76
N VAL A 319 -4.20 -17.34 -14.65
CA VAL A 319 -5.07 -16.29 -15.19
C VAL A 319 -4.77 -14.96 -14.51
N VAL A 320 -4.69 -14.93 -13.18
CA VAL A 320 -4.42 -13.72 -12.41
C VAL A 320 -3.02 -13.18 -12.67
N ASP A 321 -2.03 -14.04 -12.87
CA ASP A 321 -0.67 -13.58 -13.22
C ASP A 321 -0.59 -12.92 -14.61
N ILE A 322 -1.52 -13.25 -15.53
CA ILE A 322 -1.59 -12.66 -16.87
C ILE A 322 -2.24 -11.27 -16.86
N PHE A 323 -3.16 -11.01 -15.92
CA PHE A 323 -4.00 -9.81 -15.88
C PHE A 323 -3.56 -8.79 -14.82
#